data_AF-A7I7W6-F1
#
_entry.id   AF-A7I7W6-F1
#
_cell.length_a   1.000
_cell.length_b   1.000
_cell.length_c   1.000
_cell.angle_alpha   90.00
_cell.angle_beta   90.00
_cell.angle_gamma   90.00
#
_symmetry.space_group_name_H-M   'P 1'
#
loop_
_entity.id
_entity.type
_entity.pdbx_description
1 polymer ?
#
loop_
_entity_poly.entity_id
_entity_poly.type
_entity_poly.pdbx_seq_one_letter_code
_entity_poly.pdbx_strand_id
1 'polypeptide(L)'
;MCIIAISRVCGAKRKHKTFNGLKNQVLFMDHEHHQGHHPAHHHHGGEFEARIAACNVPEPVRTYLTRCAHFHSAPAPGLLIGAFMVDYALELLNATPDDKLFAVSETPKCLPDAAQVIAHATTGNGRLRVVPIGRFAITMNRVSTEKTVDGFRVYVDMEKIKQFPIIDAWFSNSPVFSKHAQGNALQEQIFIAGRQLLSYEKVRVPVTLKEQWKPVKCPTCGETVPDYMVVDGKCGACGPMKYYEKI
;
A
#
# COMPACT_ATOMS: atom_id res chain seq x y z
N MET A 1 -12.44 63.44 20.47
CA MET A 1 -13.22 62.93 19.32
C MET A 1 -12.33 61.99 18.53
N CYS A 2 -12.58 60.68 18.60
CA CYS A 2 -12.70 59.78 17.46
C CYS A 2 -12.86 58.35 18.00
N ILE A 3 -14.10 57.88 17.92
CA ILE A 3 -14.53 56.52 18.19
C ILE A 3 -14.04 55.67 17.02
N ILE A 4 -13.30 54.59 17.29
CA ILE A 4 -13.00 53.57 16.28
C ILE A 4 -13.75 52.29 16.64
N ALA A 5 -14.52 51.84 15.66
CA ALA A 5 -15.55 50.84 15.68
C ALA A 5 -15.05 49.42 15.98
N ILE A 6 -15.86 48.69 16.75
CA ILE A 6 -15.81 47.25 16.90
C ILE A 6 -16.56 46.64 15.71
N SER A 7 -15.84 46.03 14.77
CA SER A 7 -16.42 45.30 13.66
C SER A 7 -16.49 43.81 13.99
N ARG A 8 -17.72 43.32 14.22
CA ARG A 8 -18.07 41.89 14.22
C ARG A 8 -17.82 41.30 12.83
N VAL A 9 -17.15 40.15 12.76
CA VAL A 9 -17.26 39.24 11.61
C VAL A 9 -17.61 37.84 12.09
N CYS A 10 -18.87 37.51 11.80
CA CYS A 10 -19.47 36.23 11.46
C CYS A 10 -18.75 34.92 11.86
N GLY A 11 -19.44 34.13 12.70
CA GLY A 11 -19.05 32.77 13.04
C GLY A 11 -19.26 31.79 11.87
N ALA A 12 -18.17 31.10 11.51
CA ALA A 12 -18.24 29.86 10.75
C ALA A 12 -18.21 28.69 11.76
N LYS A 13 -19.37 28.04 11.95
CA LYS A 13 -19.47 26.78 12.71
C LYS A 13 -18.63 25.71 12.00
N ARG A 14 -17.45 25.38 12.54
CA ARG A 14 -16.74 24.15 12.17
C ARG A 14 -17.61 22.96 12.59
N LYS A 15 -18.24 22.30 11.62
CA LYS A 15 -18.85 20.99 11.84
C LYS A 15 -17.72 20.01 12.10
N HIS A 16 -17.54 19.61 13.36
CA HIS A 16 -16.81 18.40 13.70
C HIS A 16 -17.51 17.21 13.01
N LYS A 17 -16.92 16.70 11.93
CA LYS A 17 -17.27 15.37 11.42
C LYS A 17 -16.61 14.35 12.34
N THR A 18 -17.40 13.79 13.23
CA THR A 18 -17.06 12.57 13.95
C THR A 18 -16.76 11.46 12.95
N PHE A 19 -15.62 10.80 13.12
CA PHE A 19 -15.09 9.71 12.29
C PHE A 19 -15.86 8.38 12.48
N ASN A 20 -17.19 8.43 12.50
CA ASN A 20 -18.06 7.24 12.50
C ASN A 20 -18.67 7.10 11.10
N GLY A 21 -18.00 6.36 10.24
CA GLY A 21 -18.51 6.10 8.89
C GLY A 21 -17.45 5.70 7.88
N LEU A 22 -16.63 4.69 8.18
CA LEU A 22 -16.12 3.82 7.12
C LEU A 22 -17.33 3.07 6.57
N LYS A 23 -18.00 3.67 5.59
CA LYS A 23 -18.95 2.95 4.75
C LYS A 23 -18.18 1.77 4.18
N ASN A 24 -18.64 0.55 4.44
CA ASN A 24 -18.28 -0.65 3.71
C ASN A 24 -18.79 -0.55 2.26
N GLN A 25 -18.31 0.45 1.53
CA GLN A 25 -18.31 0.37 0.08
C GLN A 25 -17.19 -0.60 -0.25
N VAL A 26 -17.54 -1.74 -0.84
CA VAL A 26 -16.64 -2.38 -1.79
C VAL A 26 -16.41 -1.34 -2.88
N LEU A 27 -15.37 -0.53 -2.67
CA LEU A 27 -14.86 0.36 -3.68
C LEU A 27 -14.13 -0.56 -4.66
N PHE A 28 -14.85 -1.04 -5.67
CA PHE A 28 -14.23 -1.01 -6.99
C PHE A 28 -13.92 0.47 -7.22
N MET A 29 -12.70 0.90 -6.88
CA MET A 29 -12.23 2.18 -7.38
C MET A 29 -12.10 1.95 -8.87
N ASP A 30 -13.13 2.34 -9.62
CA ASP A 30 -12.92 2.80 -10.98
C ASP A 30 -11.92 3.94 -10.84
N HIS A 31 -10.63 3.62 -10.99
CA HIS A 31 -9.71 4.62 -11.48
C HIS A 31 -10.35 5.06 -12.79
N GLU A 32 -10.87 6.29 -12.84
CA GLU A 32 -11.26 6.91 -14.09
C GLU A 32 -10.05 6.84 -15.04
N HIS A 33 -9.97 5.76 -15.79
CA HIS A 33 -9.32 5.70 -17.07
C HIS A 33 -10.17 6.58 -17.95
N HIS A 34 -9.88 7.88 -17.94
CA HIS A 34 -10.26 8.72 -19.06
C HIS A 34 -9.77 8.01 -20.32
N GLN A 35 -10.75 7.66 -21.15
CA GLN A 35 -10.65 6.81 -22.31
C GLN A 35 -9.68 7.41 -23.33
N GLY A 36 -8.42 6.98 -23.25
CA GLY A 36 -7.61 6.71 -24.42
C GLY A 36 -7.63 5.20 -24.61
N HIS A 37 -8.12 4.74 -25.75
CA HIS A 37 -8.15 3.35 -26.15
C HIS A 37 -6.71 2.78 -26.14
N HIS A 38 -6.26 2.20 -25.04
CA HIS A 38 -4.99 1.47 -24.99
C HIS A 38 -5.30 0.01 -25.34
N PRO A 39 -4.80 -0.51 -26.48
CA PRO A 39 -5.04 -1.88 -26.85
C PRO A 39 -4.45 -2.79 -25.76
N ALA A 40 -5.26 -3.76 -25.36
CA ALA A 40 -4.80 -4.86 -24.52
C ALA A 40 -3.68 -5.59 -25.28
N HIS A 41 -2.55 -5.73 -24.59
CA HIS A 41 -1.31 -6.36 -25.06
C HIS A 41 -0.53 -5.56 -26.11
N HIS A 42 0.80 -5.61 -25.97
CA HIS A 42 1.86 -5.15 -26.89
C HIS A 42 2.61 -3.84 -26.51
N HIS A 43 3.90 -4.03 -26.19
CA HIS A 43 5.05 -3.09 -26.26
C HIS A 43 5.61 -2.34 -25.04
N HIS A 44 4.94 -2.23 -23.88
CA HIS A 44 5.54 -1.46 -22.76
C HIS A 44 6.67 -2.14 -21.98
N GLY A 45 6.86 -3.46 -22.11
CA GLY A 45 7.92 -4.18 -21.40
C GLY A 45 9.33 -3.74 -21.83
N GLY A 46 9.56 -3.59 -23.13
CA GLY A 46 10.90 -3.28 -23.67
C GLY A 46 11.42 -1.90 -23.25
N GLU A 47 10.55 -0.88 -23.29
CA GLU A 47 10.95 0.48 -22.88
C GLU A 47 11.21 0.59 -21.38
N PHE A 48 10.44 -0.13 -20.55
CA PHE A 48 10.64 -0.16 -19.11
C PHE A 48 11.96 -0.81 -18.73
N GLU A 49 12.27 -1.97 -19.29
CA GLU A 49 13.54 -2.66 -19.09
C GLU A 49 14.73 -1.80 -19.53
N ALA A 50 14.61 -1.13 -20.68
CA ALA A 50 15.63 -0.21 -21.17
C ALA A 50 15.87 0.96 -20.20
N ARG A 51 14.81 1.54 -19.60
CA ARG A 51 14.95 2.60 -18.58
C ARG A 51 15.64 2.09 -17.31
N ILE A 52 15.27 0.89 -16.84
CA ILE A 52 15.93 0.29 -15.66
C ILE A 52 17.42 0.09 -15.94
N ALA A 53 17.76 -0.47 -17.10
CA ALA A 53 19.14 -0.70 -17.51
C ALA A 53 19.93 0.62 -17.62
N ALA A 54 19.34 1.65 -18.23
CA ALA A 54 19.97 2.97 -18.37
C ALA A 54 20.26 3.64 -17.02
N CYS A 55 19.45 3.38 -16.00
CA CYS A 55 19.65 3.89 -14.64
C CYS A 55 20.62 3.03 -13.81
N ASN A 56 21.24 1.99 -14.38
CA ASN A 56 22.17 1.08 -13.71
C ASN A 56 21.61 0.46 -12.41
N VAL A 57 20.31 0.16 -12.37
CA VAL A 57 19.73 -0.50 -11.19
C VAL A 57 20.38 -1.88 -11.00
N PRO A 58 20.92 -2.17 -9.80
CA PRO A 58 21.64 -3.42 -9.56
C PRO A 58 20.68 -4.61 -9.40
N GLU A 59 21.20 -5.82 -9.59
CA GLU A 59 20.56 -7.03 -9.08
C GLU A 59 20.69 -7.12 -7.55
N PRO A 60 19.73 -7.76 -6.85
CA PRO A 60 18.53 -8.42 -7.38
C PRO A 60 17.34 -7.48 -7.67
N VAL A 61 17.49 -6.17 -7.40
CA VAL A 61 16.39 -5.20 -7.42
C VAL A 61 15.79 -5.02 -8.81
N ARG A 62 16.62 -5.03 -9.85
CA ARG A 62 16.16 -5.02 -11.25
C ARG A 62 15.15 -6.13 -11.51
N THR A 63 15.49 -7.38 -11.17
CA THR A 63 14.58 -8.53 -11.29
C THR A 63 13.28 -8.32 -10.51
N TYR A 64 13.36 -7.74 -9.31
CA TYR A 64 12.17 -7.45 -8.51
C TYR A 64 11.24 -6.42 -9.17
N LEU A 65 11.79 -5.33 -9.71
CA LEU A 65 11.02 -4.29 -10.38
C LEU A 65 10.25 -4.84 -11.58
N THR A 66 10.92 -5.64 -12.43
CA THR A 66 10.33 -6.32 -13.59
C THR A 66 9.18 -7.24 -13.18
N ARG A 67 9.42 -8.12 -12.21
CA ARG A 67 8.41 -9.07 -11.73
C ARG A 67 7.20 -8.35 -11.12
N CYS A 68 7.46 -7.31 -10.34
CA CYS A 68 6.40 -6.50 -9.73
C CYS A 68 5.57 -5.81 -10.81
N ALA A 69 6.19 -5.11 -11.76
CA ALA A 69 5.49 -4.41 -12.83
C ALA A 69 4.63 -5.36 -13.67
N HIS A 70 5.13 -6.57 -13.96
CA HIS A 70 4.36 -7.61 -14.65
C HIS A 70 3.16 -8.07 -13.82
N PHE A 71 3.35 -8.40 -12.54
CA PHE A 71 2.27 -8.83 -11.65
C PHE A 71 1.19 -7.76 -11.48
N HIS A 72 1.60 -6.50 -11.37
CA HIS A 72 0.71 -5.35 -11.16
C HIS A 72 0.10 -4.80 -12.45
N SER A 73 0.42 -5.39 -13.62
CA SER A 73 0.05 -4.94 -14.97
C SER A 73 0.57 -3.56 -15.41
N ALA A 74 1.34 -2.88 -14.57
CA ALA A 74 1.97 -1.59 -14.88
C ALA A 74 3.15 -1.28 -13.95
N PRO A 75 4.17 -0.53 -14.42
CA PRO A 75 5.26 -0.02 -13.57
C PRO A 75 4.79 1.20 -12.75
N ALA A 76 3.82 0.99 -11.85
CA ALA A 76 3.25 2.06 -11.03
C ALA A 76 4.33 2.65 -10.09
N PRO A 77 4.48 3.99 -9.95
CA PRO A 77 5.53 4.59 -9.13
C PRO A 77 5.56 4.09 -7.67
N GLY A 78 4.39 3.96 -7.04
CA GLY A 78 4.30 3.40 -5.68
C GLY A 78 4.76 1.94 -5.59
N LEU A 79 4.52 1.12 -6.63
CA LEU A 79 5.00 -0.25 -6.68
C LEU A 79 6.54 -0.30 -6.78
N LEU A 80 7.12 0.55 -7.64
CA LEU A 80 8.57 0.60 -7.84
C LEU A 80 9.28 1.01 -6.53
N ILE A 81 8.77 2.03 -5.84
CA ILE A 81 9.25 2.41 -4.51
C ILE A 81 9.07 1.24 -3.53
N GLY A 82 7.92 0.55 -3.59
CA GLY A 82 7.64 -0.62 -2.77
C GLY A 82 8.66 -1.75 -2.96
N ALA A 83 9.15 -1.98 -4.18
CA ALA A 83 10.19 -2.97 -4.44
C ALA A 83 11.50 -2.62 -3.71
N PHE A 84 11.93 -1.36 -3.76
CA PHE A 84 13.08 -0.88 -2.97
C PHE A 84 12.84 -0.98 -1.46
N MET A 85 11.61 -0.76 -0.99
CA MET A 85 11.26 -0.89 0.43
C MET A 85 11.38 -2.33 0.92
N VAL A 86 10.89 -3.30 0.13
CA VAL A 86 10.98 -4.73 0.48
C VAL A 86 12.42 -5.20 0.41
N ASP A 87 13.15 -4.83 -0.64
CA ASP A 87 14.59 -5.09 -0.78
C ASP A 87 15.39 -4.55 0.42
N TYR A 88 15.12 -3.32 0.86
CA TYR A 88 15.77 -2.76 2.04
C TYR A 88 15.39 -3.51 3.32
N ALA A 89 14.13 -3.90 3.48
CA ALA A 89 13.69 -4.68 4.62
C ALA A 89 14.34 -6.07 4.67
N LEU A 90 14.57 -6.71 3.52
CA LEU A 90 15.32 -7.98 3.43
C LEU A 90 16.76 -7.82 3.93
N GLU A 91 17.46 -6.75 3.51
CA GLU A 91 18.80 -6.44 4.02
C GLU A 91 18.80 -6.22 5.53
N LEU A 92 17.90 -5.37 6.05
CA LEU A 92 17.82 -5.07 7.48
C LEU A 92 17.53 -6.33 8.31
N LEU A 93 16.71 -7.23 7.78
CA LEU A 93 16.45 -8.52 8.40
C LEU A 93 17.60 -9.51 8.22
N ASN A 94 18.59 -9.27 7.35
CA ASN A 94 19.53 -10.28 6.90
C ASN A 94 18.79 -11.53 6.37
N ALA A 95 17.81 -11.33 5.48
CA ALA A 95 16.89 -12.34 4.96
C ALA A 95 16.96 -12.47 3.44
N THR A 96 16.48 -13.60 2.92
CA THR A 96 16.29 -13.81 1.48
C THR A 96 14.80 -13.91 1.14
N PRO A 97 14.40 -13.70 -0.13
CA PRO A 97 13.03 -13.94 -0.61
C PRO A 97 12.42 -15.29 -0.21
N ASP A 98 13.24 -16.34 -0.12
CA ASP A 98 12.79 -17.71 0.16
C ASP A 98 12.50 -17.96 1.65
N ASP A 99 12.93 -17.04 2.53
CA ASP A 99 12.61 -17.12 3.95
C ASP A 99 11.10 -17.00 4.20
N LYS A 100 10.62 -17.62 5.29
CA LYS A 100 9.25 -17.43 5.75
C LYS A 100 9.08 -16.05 6.40
N LEU A 101 8.72 -15.07 5.57
CA LEU A 101 8.56 -13.68 5.96
C LEU A 101 7.09 -13.28 6.10
N PHE A 102 6.85 -12.28 6.94
CA PHE A 102 5.56 -11.65 7.15
C PHE A 102 5.67 -10.16 6.87
N ALA A 103 4.59 -9.57 6.36
CA ALA A 103 4.52 -8.18 5.98
C ALA A 103 3.22 -7.51 6.43
N VAL A 104 3.32 -6.26 6.84
CA VAL A 104 2.18 -5.38 7.10
C VAL A 104 2.33 -4.13 6.22
N SER A 105 1.41 -3.93 5.28
CA SER A 105 1.34 -2.72 4.47
C SER A 105 0.38 -1.72 5.13
N GLU A 106 0.81 -0.47 5.28
CA GLU A 106 0.00 0.61 5.88
C GLU A 106 -0.91 1.34 4.85
N THR A 107 -0.94 0.82 3.63
CA THR A 107 -1.77 1.28 2.51
C THR A 107 -2.19 0.10 1.62
N PRO A 108 -3.40 0.11 1.04
CA PRO A 108 -3.80 -0.87 0.03
C PRO A 108 -3.22 -0.54 -1.37
N LYS A 109 -2.67 0.66 -1.57
CA LYS A 109 -2.29 1.16 -2.89
C LYS A 109 -0.90 0.70 -3.30
N CYS A 110 -0.81 -0.20 -4.28
CA CYS A 110 0.40 -0.70 -4.96
C CYS A 110 1.40 -1.46 -4.07
N LEU A 111 1.79 -0.89 -2.92
CA LEU A 111 2.79 -1.42 -1.98
C LEU A 111 2.58 -2.89 -1.56
N PRO A 112 1.35 -3.38 -1.31
CA PRO A 112 1.13 -4.79 -0.98
C PRO A 112 1.75 -5.75 -2.00
N ASP A 113 1.71 -5.42 -3.30
CA ASP A 113 2.16 -6.32 -4.36
C ASP A 113 3.67 -6.55 -4.37
N ALA A 114 4.46 -5.56 -3.95
CA ALA A 114 5.90 -5.75 -3.79
C ALA A 114 6.20 -6.86 -2.77
N ALA A 115 5.47 -6.92 -1.65
CA ALA A 115 5.63 -7.97 -0.65
C ALA A 115 5.19 -9.34 -1.17
N GLN A 116 4.11 -9.38 -1.95
CA GLN A 116 3.60 -10.61 -2.55
C GLN A 116 4.59 -11.21 -3.54
N VAL A 117 5.16 -10.37 -4.41
CA VAL A 117 6.03 -10.80 -5.50
C VAL A 117 7.44 -11.13 -5.02
N ILE A 118 8.00 -10.33 -4.12
CA ILE A 118 9.40 -10.43 -3.70
C ILE A 118 9.53 -11.36 -2.49
N ALA A 119 8.71 -11.19 -1.46
CA ALA A 119 8.85 -11.93 -0.19
C ALA A 119 7.89 -13.12 -0.07
N HIS A 120 7.11 -13.40 -1.12
CA HIS A 120 6.06 -14.42 -1.13
C HIS A 120 5.07 -14.28 0.04
N ALA A 121 4.95 -13.07 0.59
CA ALA A 121 4.03 -12.76 1.68
C ALA A 121 2.70 -12.33 1.06
N THR A 122 1.69 -13.20 1.07
CA THR A 122 0.41 -12.95 0.40
C THR A 122 -0.75 -12.93 1.38
N THR A 123 -1.86 -12.33 0.96
CA THR A 123 -3.11 -12.38 1.75
C THR A 123 -3.62 -13.83 1.84
N GLY A 124 -3.50 -14.60 0.75
CA GLY A 124 -3.94 -15.99 0.67
C GLY A 124 -3.17 -16.97 1.55
N ASN A 125 -1.87 -16.74 1.79
CA ASN A 125 -1.08 -17.56 2.71
C ASN A 125 -1.02 -16.99 4.14
N GLY A 126 -1.75 -15.89 4.41
CA GLY A 126 -1.84 -15.25 5.71
C GLY A 126 -0.59 -14.51 6.18
N ARG A 127 0.37 -14.25 5.28
CA ARG A 127 1.64 -13.57 5.63
C ARG A 127 1.63 -12.08 5.31
N LEU A 128 0.63 -11.59 4.58
CA LEU A 128 0.46 -10.17 4.31
C LEU A 128 -0.83 -9.65 4.95
N ARG A 129 -0.70 -8.61 5.77
CA ARG A 129 -1.83 -7.83 6.28
C ARG A 129 -1.79 -6.43 5.68
N VAL A 130 -2.95 -5.94 5.23
CA VAL A 130 -3.11 -4.56 4.80
C VAL A 130 -3.89 -3.80 5.87
N VAL A 131 -3.30 -2.74 6.40
CA VAL A 131 -3.88 -1.84 7.40
C VAL A 131 -4.03 -0.47 6.76
N PRO A 132 -5.22 -0.07 6.27
CA PRO A 132 -5.39 1.10 5.42
C PRO A 132 -5.40 2.40 6.23
N ILE A 133 -4.25 2.77 6.83
CA ILE A 133 -4.08 3.97 7.67
C ILE A 133 -3.45 5.15 6.92
N GLY A 134 -3.19 5.00 5.62
CA GLY A 134 -2.82 6.10 4.72
C GLY A 134 -1.34 6.47 4.74
N ARG A 135 -0.49 5.69 5.42
CA ARG A 135 0.96 5.88 5.43
C ARG A 135 1.60 4.99 4.37
N PHE A 136 2.58 5.54 3.64
CA PHE A 136 3.33 4.76 2.65
C PHE A 136 4.51 4.04 3.31
N ALA A 137 4.19 2.95 4.01
CA ALA A 137 5.14 2.19 4.80
C ALA A 137 4.82 0.69 4.78
N ILE A 138 5.86 -0.13 4.91
CA ILE A 138 5.76 -1.57 5.07
C ILE A 138 6.58 -2.01 6.27
N THR A 139 6.03 -2.90 7.08
CA THR A 139 6.77 -3.56 8.17
C THR A 139 6.99 -5.01 7.79
N MET A 140 8.22 -5.51 7.90
CA MET A 140 8.54 -6.92 7.68
C MET A 140 9.24 -7.54 8.88
N ASN A 141 8.94 -8.82 9.10
CA ASN A 141 9.52 -9.62 10.18
C ASN A 141 9.66 -11.09 9.77
N ARG A 142 10.50 -11.82 10.50
CA ARG A 142 10.58 -13.28 10.40
C ARG A 142 9.42 -13.97 11.10
N VAL A 143 9.26 -15.25 10.82
CA VAL A 143 8.38 -16.12 11.60
C VAL A 143 8.73 -16.09 13.09
N SER A 144 7.71 -16.13 13.94
CA SER A 144 7.84 -16.21 15.40
C SER A 144 6.72 -17.07 15.96
N THR A 145 7.01 -17.79 17.05
CA THR A 145 6.04 -18.49 17.89
C THR A 145 5.60 -17.67 19.10
N GLU A 146 6.26 -16.54 19.34
CA GLU A 146 5.95 -15.63 20.44
C GLU A 146 4.77 -14.73 20.10
N LYS A 147 4.15 -14.13 21.12
CA LYS A 147 3.06 -13.15 20.96
C LYS A 147 3.49 -11.87 20.25
N THR A 148 4.79 -11.61 20.19
CA THR A 148 5.38 -10.47 19.50
C THR A 148 6.64 -10.87 18.77
N VAL A 149 7.00 -10.11 17.74
CA VAL A 149 8.24 -10.30 16.98
C VAL A 149 8.84 -8.96 16.62
N ASP A 150 10.16 -8.85 16.73
CA ASP A 150 10.87 -7.67 16.25
C ASP A 150 10.95 -7.70 14.72
N GLY A 151 10.86 -6.53 14.10
CA GLY A 151 10.94 -6.37 12.65
C GLY A 151 11.41 -4.97 12.29
N PHE A 152 11.37 -4.67 10.99
CA PHE A 152 11.74 -3.37 10.46
C PHE A 152 10.58 -2.76 9.70
N ARG A 153 10.24 -1.52 10.07
CA ARG A 153 9.28 -0.68 9.36
C ARG A 153 10.04 0.25 8.43
N VAL A 154 9.88 0.07 7.12
CA VAL A 154 10.49 0.89 6.07
C VAL A 154 9.44 1.85 5.52
N TYR A 155 9.80 3.10 5.28
CA TYR A 155 8.89 4.16 4.83
C TYR A 155 9.62 5.19 3.96
N VAL A 156 8.84 5.94 3.19
CA VAL A 156 9.34 7.11 2.44
C VAL A 156 9.64 8.23 3.42
N ASP A 157 10.87 8.73 3.44
CA ASP A 157 11.33 9.77 4.34
C ASP A 157 11.03 11.16 3.75
N MET A 158 10.27 11.97 4.48
CA MET A 158 9.78 13.27 4.00
C MET A 158 10.88 14.35 3.93
N GLU A 159 12.03 14.15 4.56
CA GLU A 159 13.19 15.02 4.41
C GLU A 159 14.08 14.56 3.27
N LYS A 160 14.30 13.24 3.11
CA LYS A 160 15.13 12.71 2.02
C LYS A 160 14.44 12.85 0.66
N ILE A 161 13.12 12.74 0.59
CA ILE A 161 12.35 12.89 -0.66
C ILE A 161 12.58 14.25 -1.33
N LYS A 162 12.89 15.30 -0.56
CA LYS A 162 13.16 16.66 -1.07
C LYS A 162 14.35 16.73 -2.02
N GLN A 163 15.26 15.75 -1.99
CA GLN A 163 16.38 15.62 -2.93
C GLN A 163 15.93 15.13 -4.31
N PHE A 164 14.68 14.65 -4.42
CA PHE A 164 14.10 14.03 -5.60
C PHE A 164 12.80 14.76 -6.00
N PRO A 165 12.92 15.94 -6.65
CA PRO A 165 11.78 16.87 -6.81
C PRO A 165 10.60 16.32 -7.63
N ILE A 166 10.81 15.39 -8.56
CA ILE A 166 9.72 14.78 -9.33
C ILE A 166 8.96 13.77 -8.45
N ILE A 167 9.69 12.98 -7.65
CA ILE A 167 9.09 12.07 -6.66
C ILE A 167 8.33 12.88 -5.62
N ASP A 168 8.92 13.95 -5.08
CA ASP A 168 8.28 14.81 -4.08
C ASP A 168 7.00 15.46 -4.62
N ALA A 169 7.04 16.02 -5.83
CA ALA A 169 5.86 16.60 -6.48
C ALA A 169 4.76 15.56 -6.74
N TRP A 170 5.13 14.34 -7.17
CA TRP A 170 4.20 13.24 -7.34
C TRP A 170 3.59 12.79 -6.00
N PHE A 171 4.42 12.58 -4.98
CA PHE A 171 4.02 12.03 -3.69
C PHE A 171 3.12 12.98 -2.90
N SER A 172 3.40 14.28 -2.98
CA SER A 172 2.60 15.36 -2.37
C SER A 172 1.32 15.69 -3.15
N ASN A 173 1.07 15.04 -4.30
CA ASN A 173 -0.01 15.36 -5.21
C ASN A 173 0.00 16.86 -5.60
N SER A 174 1.19 17.38 -5.89
CA SER A 174 1.41 18.78 -6.23
C SER A 174 0.82 19.12 -7.61
N PRO A 175 0.21 20.30 -7.80
CA PRO A 175 -0.35 20.72 -9.08
C PRO A 175 0.71 20.91 -10.18
N VAL A 176 1.99 21.01 -9.81
CA VAL A 176 3.09 21.12 -10.79
C VAL A 176 3.48 19.77 -11.40
N PHE A 177 3.00 18.65 -10.83
CA PHE A 177 3.28 17.32 -11.36
C PHE A 177 2.28 16.95 -12.46
N SER A 178 2.80 16.58 -13.64
CA SER A 178 1.99 16.07 -14.75
C SER A 178 2.39 14.63 -15.08
N LYS A 179 1.47 13.68 -14.85
CA LYS A 179 1.70 12.25 -15.17
C LYS A 179 2.06 12.02 -16.64
N HIS A 180 1.41 12.74 -17.55
CA HIS A 180 1.66 12.63 -18.99
C HIS A 180 3.06 13.15 -19.36
N ALA A 181 3.44 14.32 -18.83
CA ALA A 181 4.71 14.95 -19.20
C ALA A 181 5.92 14.35 -18.46
N GLN A 182 5.73 13.84 -17.24
CA GLN A 182 6.82 13.48 -16.33
C GLN A 182 6.80 11.99 -15.93
N GLY A 183 5.94 11.15 -16.52
CA GLY A 183 5.80 9.74 -16.13
C GLY A 183 7.10 8.93 -16.23
N ASN A 184 7.85 9.08 -17.33
CA ASN A 184 9.13 8.38 -17.51
C ASN A 184 10.22 8.96 -16.60
N ALA A 185 10.32 10.28 -16.53
CA ALA A 185 11.29 10.97 -15.65
C ALA A 185 11.05 10.64 -14.16
N LEU A 186 9.80 10.43 -13.75
CA LEU A 186 9.46 9.95 -12.41
C LEU A 186 10.00 8.54 -12.17
N GLN A 187 9.83 7.61 -13.11
CA GLN A 187 10.37 6.25 -12.97
C GLN A 187 11.90 6.27 -12.90
N GLU A 188 12.55 7.02 -13.78
CA GLU A 188 14.01 7.19 -13.78
C GLU A 188 14.52 7.77 -12.46
N GLN A 189 13.86 8.82 -11.94
CA GLN A 189 14.23 9.38 -10.65
C GLN A 189 14.03 8.38 -9.51
N ILE A 190 13.00 7.53 -9.55
CA ILE A 190 12.82 6.44 -8.57
C ILE A 190 13.97 5.43 -8.64
N PHE A 191 14.40 5.05 -9.84
CA PHE A 191 15.52 4.14 -10.04
C PHE A 191 16.83 4.71 -9.50
N ILE A 192 17.10 5.98 -9.77
CA ILE A 192 18.30 6.70 -9.30
C ILE A 192 18.26 6.89 -7.78
N ALA A 193 17.10 7.25 -7.22
CA ALA A 193 16.94 7.46 -5.79
C ALA A 193 17.09 6.14 -5.02
N GLY A 194 16.47 5.05 -5.50
CA GLY A 194 16.54 3.73 -4.88
C GLY A 194 16.21 3.75 -3.39
N ARG A 195 17.12 3.28 -2.54
CA ARG A 195 16.93 3.29 -1.08
C ARG A 195 17.21 4.66 -0.43
N GLN A 196 17.77 5.63 -1.16
CA GLN A 196 18.16 6.94 -0.59
C GLN A 196 16.95 7.78 -0.18
N LEU A 197 15.77 7.57 -0.77
CA LEU A 197 14.53 8.23 -0.35
C LEU A 197 13.84 7.55 0.85
N LEU A 198 14.41 6.45 1.37
CA LEU A 198 13.80 5.63 2.40
C LEU A 198 14.47 5.83 3.76
N SER A 199 13.68 5.63 4.81
CA SER A 199 14.15 5.46 6.19
C SER A 199 13.49 4.25 6.82
N TYR A 200 14.02 3.82 7.97
CA TYR A 200 13.51 2.66 8.69
C TYR A 200 13.49 2.87 10.20
N GLU A 201 12.65 2.08 10.87
CA GLU A 201 12.56 1.96 12.32
C GLU A 201 12.60 0.48 12.70
N LYS A 202 13.33 0.13 13.76
CA LYS A 202 13.18 -1.18 14.41
C LYS A 202 11.91 -1.14 15.25
N VAL A 203 11.00 -2.09 15.02
CA VAL A 203 9.67 -2.11 15.64
C VAL A 203 9.37 -3.48 16.23
N ARG A 204 8.41 -3.55 17.14
CA ARG A 204 7.84 -4.80 17.66
C ARG A 204 6.40 -4.95 17.20
N VAL A 205 6.10 -6.06 16.54
CA VAL A 205 4.81 -6.33 15.92
C VAL A 205 4.09 -7.44 16.70
N PRO A 206 2.78 -7.32 16.98
CA PRO A 206 2.01 -8.40 17.55
C PRO A 206 1.84 -9.55 16.54
N VAL A 207 1.98 -10.79 17.01
CA VAL A 207 1.80 -12.00 16.19
C VAL A 207 0.48 -12.64 16.55
N THR A 208 -0.36 -12.85 15.53
CA THR A 208 -1.57 -13.66 15.67
C THR A 208 -1.21 -15.12 15.41
N LEU A 209 -1.24 -15.93 16.47
CA LEU A 209 -1.05 -17.37 16.34
C LEU A 209 -2.28 -18.00 15.70
N LYS A 210 -2.07 -19.05 14.91
CA LYS A 210 -3.16 -19.76 14.23
C LYS A 210 -3.99 -20.52 15.27
N GLU A 211 -5.26 -20.16 15.39
CA GLU A 211 -6.23 -20.86 16.22
C GLU A 211 -7.12 -21.77 15.37
N GLN A 212 -7.65 -22.85 15.97
CA GLN A 212 -8.67 -23.66 15.32
C GLN A 212 -10.01 -22.91 15.35
N TRP A 213 -10.70 -22.89 14.22
CA TRP A 213 -12.02 -22.28 14.09
C TRP A 213 -13.11 -23.34 14.08
N LYS A 214 -14.31 -22.97 14.52
CA LYS A 214 -15.48 -23.84 14.50
C LYS A 214 -16.46 -23.38 13.41
N PRO A 215 -17.07 -24.31 12.66
CA PRO A 215 -18.10 -23.95 11.69
C PRO A 215 -19.39 -23.56 12.40
N VAL A 216 -19.97 -22.42 12.02
CA VAL A 216 -21.29 -21.97 12.48
C VAL A 216 -22.15 -21.55 11.29
N LYS A 217 -23.45 -21.83 11.34
CA LYS A 217 -24.38 -21.42 10.28
C LYS A 217 -24.93 -20.02 10.56
N CYS A 218 -24.85 -19.13 9.58
CA CYS A 218 -25.49 -17.82 9.64
C CYS A 218 -27.02 -17.99 9.61
N PRO A 219 -27.78 -17.45 10.57
CA PRO A 219 -29.24 -17.61 10.61
C PRO A 219 -29.97 -16.84 9.50
N THR A 220 -29.30 -15.88 8.85
CA THR A 220 -29.91 -15.04 7.80
C THR A 220 -29.77 -15.66 6.41
N CYS A 221 -28.59 -16.16 6.04
CA CYS A 221 -28.37 -16.74 4.70
C CYS A 221 -28.23 -18.27 4.69
N GLY A 222 -28.05 -18.91 5.84
CA GLY A 222 -27.85 -20.37 5.96
C GLY A 222 -26.42 -20.86 5.65
N GLU A 223 -25.51 -19.97 5.23
CA GLU A 223 -24.12 -20.33 4.92
C GLU A 223 -23.30 -20.63 6.18
N THR A 224 -22.38 -21.59 6.05
CA THR A 224 -21.41 -21.93 7.11
C THR A 224 -20.21 -20.99 7.03
N VAL A 225 -19.89 -20.34 8.15
CA VAL A 225 -18.73 -19.46 8.28
C VAL A 225 -17.90 -19.85 9.51
N PRO A 226 -16.64 -19.39 9.61
CA PRO A 226 -15.88 -19.51 10.85
C PRO A 226 -16.53 -18.71 11.99
N ASP A 227 -16.53 -19.27 13.19
CA ASP A 227 -17.08 -18.65 14.40
C ASP A 227 -16.51 -17.25 14.69
N TYR A 228 -15.20 -17.05 14.51
CA TYR A 228 -14.55 -15.74 14.71
C TYR A 228 -14.93 -14.67 13.67
N MET A 229 -15.65 -15.03 12.61
CA MET A 229 -16.15 -14.10 11.58
C MET A 229 -17.61 -13.67 11.79
N VAL A 230 -18.25 -14.17 12.86
CA VAL A 230 -19.62 -13.79 13.23
C VAL A 230 -19.60 -12.47 14.01
N VAL A 231 -20.41 -11.52 13.56
CA VAL A 231 -20.61 -10.22 14.23
C VAL A 231 -22.11 -10.06 14.49
N ASP A 232 -22.48 -9.78 15.74
CA ASP A 232 -23.89 -9.65 16.17
C ASP A 232 -24.78 -10.83 15.73
N GLY A 233 -24.25 -12.05 15.82
CA GLY A 233 -24.97 -13.29 15.50
C GLY A 233 -25.15 -13.57 14.00
N LYS A 234 -24.55 -12.76 13.11
CA LYS A 234 -24.63 -12.92 11.64
C LYS A 234 -23.24 -13.00 11.02
N CYS A 235 -23.13 -13.63 9.85
CA CYS A 235 -21.90 -13.56 9.07
C CYS A 235 -21.65 -12.11 8.60
N GLY A 236 -20.39 -11.81 8.26
CA GLY A 236 -20.01 -10.48 7.76
C GLY A 236 -20.88 -9.95 6.63
N ALA A 237 -21.22 -10.80 5.63
CA ALA A 237 -22.01 -10.39 4.47
C ALA A 237 -23.48 -10.05 4.81
N CYS A 238 -24.08 -10.69 5.81
CA CYS A 238 -25.41 -10.36 6.32
C CYS A 238 -25.41 -9.27 7.39
N GLY A 239 -24.22 -8.93 7.90
CA GLY A 239 -24.00 -7.92 8.94
C GLY A 239 -23.23 -6.72 8.39
N PRO A 240 -22.19 -6.25 9.11
CA PRO A 240 -21.56 -4.98 8.79
C PRO A 240 -20.87 -4.99 7.42
N MET A 241 -20.32 -6.11 6.96
CA MET A 241 -19.56 -6.23 5.71
C MET A 241 -20.42 -6.50 4.47
N LYS A 242 -21.72 -6.19 4.50
CA LYS A 242 -22.61 -6.30 3.34
C LYS A 242 -22.05 -5.45 2.18
N TYR A 243 -21.82 -6.08 1.03
CA TYR A 243 -21.29 -5.40 -0.16
C TYR A 243 -22.12 -5.57 -1.43
N TYR A 244 -23.17 -6.40 -1.38
CA TYR A 244 -24.07 -6.64 -2.51
C TYR A 244 -25.51 -6.76 -2.02
N GLU A 245 -26.44 -6.61 -2.96
CA GLU A 245 -27.86 -6.88 -2.77
C GLU A 245 -28.29 -7.94 -3.80
N LYS A 246 -29.18 -8.85 -3.40
CA LYS A 246 -29.74 -9.84 -4.32
C LYS A 246 -30.80 -9.14 -5.18
N ILE A 247 -30.81 -9.43 -6.47
CA ILE A 247 -31.83 -8.99 -7.45
C ILE A 247 -32.76 -10.16 -7.72
#